data_AF-A0A017SIB2-F1
#
_entry.id   AF-A0A017SIB2-F1
#
_cell.length_a   1.000
_cell.length_b   1.000
_cell.length_c   1.000
_cell.angle_alpha   90.00
_cell.angle_beta   90.00
_cell.angle_gamma   90.00
#
_symmetry.space_group_name_H-M   'P 1'
#
loop_
_entity.id
_entity.type
_entity.pdbx_description
1 polymer ?
#
loop_
_entity_poly.entity_id
_entity_poly.type
_entity_poly.pdbx_seq_one_letter_code
_entity_poly.pdbx_strand_id
1 'polypeptide(L)'
;GYTKKVTVNAFQIIAYAMGKWISLQTFRADDAPGYKRGKSLVAIMYGLSAIVLVVVRWVNIRENKRRDRVQAEEGANMDNEETRQAVERFKFMDLTDFEQTYFRY
;
A
#
# COMPACT_ATOMS: atom_id res chain seq x y z
N GLY A 1 10.86 -11.48 -3.67
CA GLY A 1 10.96 -12.79 -2.96
C GLY A 1 9.60 -13.47 -2.83
N TYR A 2 9.45 -14.66 -3.43
CA TYR A 2 8.19 -15.42 -3.52
C TYR A 2 7.48 -15.62 -2.17
N THR A 3 8.21 -15.96 -1.11
CA THR A 3 7.66 -16.19 0.23
C THR A 3 6.96 -14.95 0.80
N LYS A 4 7.51 -13.74 0.59
CA LYS A 4 6.86 -12.49 1.03
C LYS A 4 5.52 -12.27 0.32
N LYS A 5 5.44 -12.58 -0.99
CA LYS A 5 4.20 -12.45 -1.78
C LYS A 5 3.11 -13.40 -1.26
N VAL A 6 3.47 -14.66 -0.97
CA VAL A 6 2.53 -15.66 -0.44
C VAL A 6 2.02 -15.30 0.95
N THR A 7 2.89 -14.83 1.86
CA THR A 7 2.47 -14.43 3.20
C THR A 7 1.47 -13.27 3.16
N VAL A 8 1.72 -12.24 2.34
CA VAL A 8 0.78 -11.12 2.17
C VAL A 8 -0.56 -11.60 1.62
N ASN A 9 -0.55 -12.51 0.64
CA ASN A 9 -1.78 -13.06 0.09
C ASN A 9 -2.56 -13.89 1.11
N ALA A 10 -1.89 -14.67 1.97
CA ALA A 10 -2.55 -15.39 3.05
C ALA A 10 -3.25 -14.45 4.03
N PHE A 11 -2.60 -13.34 4.42
CA PHE A 11 -3.23 -12.31 5.24
C PHE A 11 -4.45 -11.67 4.56
N GLN A 12 -4.39 -11.44 3.24
CA GLN A 12 -5.53 -10.95 2.46
C GLN A 12 -6.76 -11.86 2.61
N ILE A 13 -6.57 -13.18 2.51
CA ILE A 13 -7.65 -14.17 2.62
C ILE A 13 -8.26 -14.16 4.03
N ILE A 14 -7.42 -14.10 5.07
CA ILE A 14 -7.89 -14.03 6.46
C ILE A 14 -8.69 -12.74 6.70
N ALA A 15 -8.19 -11.60 6.23
CA ALA A 15 -8.89 -10.32 6.34
C ALA A 15 -10.25 -10.35 5.64
N TYR A 16 -10.33 -10.96 4.45
CA TYR A 16 -11.57 -11.13 3.71
C TYR A 16 -12.59 -12.00 4.45
N ALA A 17 -12.13 -13.12 5.03
CA ALA A 17 -12.98 -14.01 5.83
C ALA A 17 -13.54 -13.29 7.08
N MET A 18 -12.71 -12.51 7.79
CA MET A 18 -13.14 -11.71 8.94
C MET A 18 -14.18 -10.66 8.54
N GLY A 19 -13.98 -9.97 7.41
CA GLY A 19 -14.94 -8.99 6.91
C GLY A 19 -16.33 -9.59 6.65
N LYS A 20 -16.40 -10.80 6.07
CA LYS A 20 -17.67 -11.52 5.90
C LYS A 20 -18.33 -11.87 7.23
N TRP A 21 -17.54 -12.30 8.21
CA TRP A 21 -18.06 -12.68 9.52
C TRP A 21 -18.64 -11.47 10.27
N ILE A 22 -17.93 -10.35 10.27
CA ILE A 22 -18.39 -9.08 10.84
C ILE A 22 -19.67 -8.60 10.14
N SER A 23 -19.75 -8.74 8.82
CA SER A 23 -20.91 -8.33 8.03
C SER A 23 -22.19 -9.06 8.47
N LEU A 24 -22.11 -10.37 8.72
CA LEU A 24 -23.24 -11.17 9.22
C LEU A 24 -23.67 -10.78 10.65
N GLN A 25 -22.71 -10.38 11.48
CA GLN A 25 -23.00 -10.04 12.88
C GLN A 25 -23.54 -8.62 13.07
N THR A 26 -23.41 -7.76 12.07
CA THR A 26 -23.73 -6.33 12.17
C THR A 26 -25.23 -6.02 12.03
N PHE A 27 -25.99 -6.86 11.34
CA PHE A 27 -27.44 -6.70 11.18
C PHE A 27 -28.21 -7.50 12.25
N ARG A 28 -28.16 -7.03 13.49
CA ARG A 28 -29.02 -7.57 14.56
C ARG A 28 -30.43 -7.00 14.48
N ALA A 29 -31.43 -7.86 14.65
CA ALA A 29 -32.85 -7.51 14.62
C ALA A 29 -33.26 -6.50 15.71
N ASP A 30 -32.49 -6.43 16.81
CA ASP A 30 -32.76 -5.57 17.97
C ASP A 30 -32.57 -4.06 17.71
N ASP A 31 -31.90 -3.65 16.61
CA ASP A 31 -31.65 -2.23 16.30
C ASP A 31 -32.59 -1.66 15.22
N ALA A 32 -33.64 -2.38 14.82
CA ALA A 32 -34.67 -1.86 13.92
C ALA A 32 -35.47 -0.73 14.59
N PRO A 33 -35.90 0.34 13.87
CA PRO A 33 -35.69 0.63 12.44
C PRO A 33 -34.45 1.49 12.13
N GLY A 34 -33.71 1.92 13.16
CA GLY A 34 -32.63 2.91 13.02
C GLY A 34 -31.27 2.36 12.59
N TYR A 35 -31.01 1.08 12.87
CA TYR A 35 -29.75 0.34 12.61
C TYR A 35 -28.50 1.18 12.90
N LYS A 36 -28.49 1.86 14.07
CA LYS A 36 -27.44 2.82 14.45
C LYS A 36 -26.06 2.15 14.47
N ARG A 37 -25.99 0.91 14.98
CA ARG A 37 -24.74 0.14 15.06
C ARG A 37 -24.16 -0.20 13.68
N GLY A 38 -25.01 -0.55 12.72
CA GLY A 38 -24.57 -0.85 11.34
C GLY A 38 -23.99 0.36 10.62
N LYS A 39 -24.66 1.52 10.71
CA LYS A 39 -24.16 2.77 10.11
C LYS A 39 -22.84 3.22 10.72
N SER A 40 -22.70 3.14 12.05
CA SER A 40 -21.46 3.49 12.74
C SER A 40 -20.31 2.57 12.34
N LEU A 41 -20.54 1.27 12.18
CA LEU A 41 -19.49 0.32 11.77
C LEU A 41 -18.96 0.64 10.35
N VAL A 42 -19.86 0.93 9.41
CA VAL A 42 -19.50 1.33 8.05
C VAL A 42 -18.70 2.64 8.08
N ALA A 43 -19.12 3.64 8.87
CA ALA A 43 -18.39 4.89 9.02
C ALA A 43 -16.97 4.69 9.60
N ILE A 44 -16.82 3.81 10.61
CA ILE A 44 -15.50 3.48 11.18
C ILE A 44 -14.62 2.77 10.15
N MET A 45 -15.16 1.83 9.37
CA MET A 45 -14.39 1.15 8.32
C MET A 45 -13.91 2.11 7.24
N TYR A 46 -14.78 3.02 6.77
CA TYR A 46 -14.35 4.07 5.83
C TYR A 46 -13.29 5.00 6.45
N GLY A 47 -13.44 5.36 7.72
CA GLY A 47 -12.44 6.14 8.45
C GLY A 47 -11.08 5.44 8.53
N LEU A 48 -11.07 4.14 8.87
CA LEU A 48 -9.85 3.33 8.89
C LEU A 48 -9.22 3.20 7.50
N SER A 49 -10.01 2.97 6.44
CA SER A 49 -9.51 2.94 5.08
C SER A 49 -8.86 4.27 4.67
N ALA A 50 -9.47 5.40 5.03
CA ALA A 50 -8.89 6.72 4.77
C ALA A 50 -7.56 6.91 5.52
N ILE A 51 -7.48 6.49 6.79
CA ILE A 51 -6.23 6.54 7.57
C ILE A 51 -5.14 5.71 6.90
N VAL A 52 -5.44 4.48 6.46
CA VAL A 52 -4.46 3.62 5.78
C VAL A 52 -3.95 4.28 4.50
N LEU A 53 -4.83 4.90 3.70
CA LEU A 53 -4.40 5.63 2.50
C LEU A 53 -3.48 6.81 2.84
N VAL A 54 -3.78 7.57 3.90
CA VAL A 54 -2.92 8.67 4.36
C VAL A 54 -1.57 8.16 4.82
N VAL A 55 -1.52 7.05 5.58
CA VAL A 55 -0.27 6.43 6.02
C VAL A 55 0.56 5.96 4.83
N VAL A 56 -0.05 5.26 3.87
CA VAL A 56 0.64 4.82 2.64
C VAL A 56 1.19 6.01 1.88
N ARG A 57 0.41 7.09 1.73
CA ARG A 57 0.86 8.32 1.08
C ARG A 57 2.02 8.97 1.83
N TRP A 58 1.97 9.02 3.15
CA TRP A 58 3.04 9.59 3.98
C TRP A 58 4.33 8.78 3.86
N VAL A 59 4.24 7.45 3.88
CA VAL A 59 5.38 6.55 3.68
C VAL A 59 6.00 6.76 2.31
N ASN A 60 5.17 6.85 1.26
CA ASN A 60 5.65 7.13 -0.11
C ASN A 60 6.36 8.49 -0.18
N ILE A 61 5.78 9.56 0.38
CA ILE A 61 6.42 10.88 0.40
C ILE A 61 7.75 10.86 1.16
N ARG A 62 7.81 10.17 2.31
CA ARG A 62 9.04 10.05 3.10
C ARG A 62 10.12 9.29 2.33
N GLU A 63 9.74 8.21 1.66
CA GLU A 63 10.66 7.41 0.86
C GLU A 63 11.14 8.16 -0.38
N ASN A 64 10.25 8.91 -1.06
CA ASN A 64 10.61 9.78 -2.17
C ASN A 64 11.59 10.88 -1.73
N LYS A 65 11.35 11.53 -0.57
CA LYS A 65 12.26 12.54 -0.02
C LYS A 65 13.62 11.97 0.40
N ARG A 66 13.67 10.72 0.87
CA ARG A 66 14.92 10.01 1.16
C ARG A 66 15.68 9.73 -0.13
N ARG A 67 14.99 9.31 -1.19
CA ARG A 67 15.58 9.04 -2.51
C ARG A 67 16.05 10.30 -3.22
N ASP A 68 15.31 11.39 -3.14
CA ASP A 68 15.72 12.69 -3.70
C ASP A 68 17.02 13.18 -3.04
N ARG A 69 17.26 12.91 -1.75
CA ARG A 69 18.53 13.22 -1.07
C ARG A 69 19.69 12.36 -1.58
N VAL A 70 19.46 11.06 -1.74
CA VAL A 70 20.49 10.13 -2.27
C VAL A 70 20.83 10.48 -3.72
N GLN A 71 19.84 10.78 -4.57
CA GLN A 71 20.09 11.21 -5.95
C GLN A 71 20.81 12.57 -6.04
N ALA A 72 20.52 13.49 -5.12
CA ALA A 72 21.23 14.77 -5.04
C ALA A 72 22.70 14.61 -4.60
N GLU A 73 23.00 13.62 -3.75
CA GLU A 73 24.37 13.28 -3.32
C GLU A 73 25.15 12.51 -4.40
N GLU A 74 24.48 11.64 -5.17
CA GLU A 74 25.09 10.82 -6.23
C GLU A 74 25.28 11.55 -7.58
N GLY A 75 24.75 12.78 -7.75
CA GLY A 75 24.96 13.58 -8.96
C GLY A 75 24.45 12.93 -10.25
N ALA A 76 23.50 12.00 -10.15
CA ALA A 76 22.99 11.21 -11.26
C ALA A 76 22.10 12.06 -12.18
N ASN A 77 22.71 12.68 -13.19
CA ASN A 77 21.97 13.28 -14.31
C ASN A 77 21.23 12.16 -15.07
N MET A 78 19.90 12.20 -15.00
CA MET A 78 18.97 11.27 -15.69
C MET A 78 19.06 11.34 -17.23
N ASP A 79 19.92 12.20 -17.78
CA ASP A 79 20.09 12.46 -19.22
C ASP A 79 21.31 11.70 -19.81
N ASN A 80 22.08 10.98 -18.98
CA ASN A 80 23.20 10.17 -19.46
C ASN A 80 22.72 8.81 -20.00
N GLU A 81 23.28 8.40 -21.14
CA GLU A 81 22.97 7.13 -21.82
C GLU A 81 23.24 5.91 -20.92
N GLU A 82 24.23 5.97 -20.03
CA GLU A 82 24.51 4.94 -19.02
C GLU A 82 23.37 4.76 -18.01
N THR A 83 22.69 5.85 -17.65
CA THR A 83 21.55 5.83 -16.73
C THR A 83 20.34 5.19 -17.39
N ARG A 84 20.11 5.44 -18.70
CA ARG A 84 19.05 4.78 -19.47
C ARG A 84 19.27 3.29 -19.59
N GLN A 85 20.51 2.87 -19.89
CA GLN A 85 20.86 1.45 -19.93
C GLN A 85 20.80 0.79 -18.55
N ALA A 86 21.16 1.49 -17.47
CA ALA A 86 20.97 1.01 -16.11
C ALA A 86 19.48 0.82 -15.80
N VAL A 87 18.62 1.79 -16.11
CA VAL A 87 17.15 1.69 -15.95
C VAL A 87 16.59 0.48 -16.71
N GLU A 88 17.03 0.24 -17.95
CA GLU A 88 16.62 -0.95 -18.69
C GLU A 88 17.08 -2.25 -18.02
N ARG A 89 18.35 -2.34 -17.59
CA ARG A 89 18.85 -3.51 -16.84
C ARG A 89 18.10 -3.74 -15.53
N PHE A 90 17.75 -2.67 -14.81
CA PHE A 90 16.96 -2.73 -13.57
C PHE A 90 15.51 -3.15 -13.82
N LYS A 91 14.91 -2.81 -14.97
CA LYS A 91 13.56 -3.26 -15.35
C LYS A 91 13.46 -4.76 -15.67
N PHE A 92 14.54 -5.36 -16.17
CA PHE A 92 14.60 -6.80 -16.45
C PHE A 92 14.91 -7.64 -15.21
N MET A 93 15.38 -7.02 -14.13
CA MET A 93 15.51 -7.68 -12.83
C MET A 93 14.17 -7.56 -12.09
N ASP A 94 13.63 -8.68 -11.58
CA ASP A 94 12.39 -8.74 -10.78
C ASP A 94 12.61 -8.15 -9.38
N LEU A 95 13.03 -6.89 -9.34
CA LEU A 95 13.30 -6.09 -8.15
C LEU A 95 11.98 -5.55 -7.61
N THR A 96 11.87 -5.51 -6.30
CA THR A 96 10.71 -4.86 -5.68
C THR A 96 10.78 -3.35 -5.86
N ASP A 97 9.64 -2.65 -5.88
CA ASP A 97 9.59 -1.19 -6.05
C ASP A 97 10.50 -0.43 -5.04
N PHE A 98 10.84 -1.05 -3.90
CA PHE A 98 11.79 -0.52 -2.91
C PHE A 98 13.26 -0.63 -3.33
N GLU A 99 13.63 -1.56 -4.19
CA GLU A 99 14.99 -1.80 -4.67
C GLU A 99 15.26 -1.07 -6.00
N GLN A 100 14.22 -0.51 -6.62
CA GLN A 100 14.33 0.17 -7.90
C GLN A 100 14.70 1.65 -7.69
N THR A 101 15.99 1.98 -7.76
CA THR A 101 16.54 3.32 -7.50
C THR A 101 15.97 4.42 -8.41
N TYR A 102 15.52 4.05 -9.60
CA TYR A 102 14.96 4.97 -10.61
C TYR A 102 13.41 5.03 -10.63
N PHE A 103 12.73 4.27 -9.77
CA PHE A 103 11.27 4.27 -9.71
C PHE A 103 10.77 5.38 -8.78
N ARG A 104 9.83 6.21 -9.28
CA ARG A 104 9.14 7.25 -8.52
C ARG A 104 7.71 6.81 -8.22
N TYR A 105 7.32 6.98 -6.95
CA TYR A 105 5.96 6.74 -6.43
C TYR A 105 5.09 7.99 -6.48
#